data_AF-A0AA92UYL4-F1
#
_entry.id   AF-A0AA92UYL4-F1
#
_cell.length_a   1.000
_cell.length_b   1.000
_cell.length_c   1.000
_cell.angle_alpha   90.00
_cell.angle_beta   90.00
_cell.angle_gamma   90.00
#
_symmetry.space_group_name_H-M   'P 1'
#
loop_
_entity.id
_entity.type
_entity.pdbx_description
1 polymer ?
#
loop_
_entity_poly.entity_id
_entity_poly.type
_entity_poly.pdbx_seq_one_letter_code
_entity_poly.pdbx_strand_id
1 'polypeptide(L)'
;MRNFTFKRQLLFVVFMLLGCLSIQAADDDLITKQITIKLDKAGTLPDKIRSKKYNITNLKIIGEVNGTDWKAIREMAGSDWYGEKTNGNLSVLDLSEAKVVSGGDSYCYDERYKNDVFRWSWRV
;
A
#
# COMPACT_ATOMS: atom_id res chain seq x y z
N MET A 1 -60.00 -9.73 1.50
CA MET A 1 -58.73 -10.10 2.17
C MET A 1 -57.62 -10.39 1.14
N ARG A 2 -57.16 -9.38 0.38
CA ARG A 2 -56.15 -9.56 -0.70
C ARG A 2 -55.00 -8.54 -0.65
N ASN A 3 -54.94 -7.74 0.43
CA ASN A 3 -53.95 -6.67 0.59
C ASN A 3 -52.77 -7.06 1.51
N PHE A 4 -52.90 -8.16 2.27
CA PHE A 4 -51.89 -8.61 3.23
C PHE A 4 -50.72 -9.33 2.55
N THR A 5 -51.01 -10.11 1.51
CA THR A 5 -50.03 -10.88 0.73
C THR A 5 -49.20 -9.97 -0.19
N PHE A 6 -49.82 -8.94 -0.79
CA PHE A 6 -49.15 -8.02 -1.71
C PHE A 6 -48.09 -7.16 -1.02
N LYS A 7 -48.37 -6.66 0.20
CA LYS A 7 -47.40 -5.89 1.00
C LYS A 7 -46.19 -6.73 1.41
N ARG A 8 -46.40 -8.01 1.76
CA ARG A 8 -45.30 -8.92 2.11
C ARG A 8 -44.46 -9.27 0.89
N GLN A 9 -45.08 -9.53 -0.26
CA GLN A 9 -44.39 -9.81 -1.52
C GLN A 9 -43.61 -8.58 -2.01
N LEU A 10 -44.19 -7.38 -1.92
CA LEU A 10 -43.51 -6.12 -2.22
C LEU A 10 -42.29 -5.91 -1.31
N LEU A 11 -42.44 -6.17 -0.01
CA LEU A 11 -41.34 -6.05 0.96
C LEU A 11 -40.18 -7.02 0.64
N PHE A 12 -40.49 -8.26 0.25
CA PHE A 12 -39.49 -9.24 -0.18
C PHE A 12 -38.72 -8.79 -1.44
N VAL A 13 -39.41 -8.21 -2.43
CA VAL A 13 -38.77 -7.68 -3.64
C VAL A 13 -37.89 -6.47 -3.32
N VAL A 14 -38.31 -5.58 -2.43
CA VAL A 14 -37.51 -4.42 -1.99
C VAL A 14 -36.27 -4.86 -1.22
N PHE A 15 -36.34 -5.85 -0.33
CA PHE A 15 -35.16 -6.39 0.36
C PHE A 15 -34.18 -7.07 -0.62
N MET A 16 -34.68 -7.73 -1.66
CA MET A 16 -33.86 -8.36 -2.70
C MET A 16 -33.16 -7.31 -3.59
N LEU A 17 -33.83 -6.17 -3.87
CA LEU A 17 -33.27 -5.03 -4.59
C LEU A 17 -32.24 -4.24 -3.74
N LEU A 18 -32.50 -4.08 -2.44
CA LEU A 18 -31.57 -3.40 -1.51
C LEU A 18 -30.31 -4.23 -1.23
N GLY A 19 -30.40 -5.57 -1.25
CA GLY A 19 -29.24 -6.47 -1.14
C GLY A 19 -28.30 -6.44 -2.34
N CYS A 20 -28.73 -5.86 -3.47
CA CYS A 20 -27.88 -5.67 -4.66
C CYS A 20 -27.14 -4.32 -4.66
N LEU A 21 -27.48 -3.40 -3.73
CA LEU A 21 -26.84 -2.07 -3.62
C LEU A 21 -25.71 -2.04 -2.58
N SER A 22 -25.56 -3.10 -1.78
CA SER A 22 -24.40 -3.25 -0.90
C SER A 22 -23.19 -3.65 -1.74
N ILE A 23 -22.15 -2.82 -1.67
CA ILE A 23 -20.87 -2.88 -2.39
C ILE A 23 -20.89 -2.12 -3.73
N GLN A 24 -21.24 -0.84 -3.67
CA GLN A 24 -20.41 0.15 -4.35
C GLN A 24 -19.48 0.75 -3.31
N ALA A 25 -18.44 -0.02 -2.94
CA ALA A 25 -17.24 0.61 -2.43
C ALA A 25 -16.66 1.41 -3.59
N ALA A 26 -16.32 2.67 -3.35
CA ALA A 26 -15.46 3.42 -4.24
C ALA A 26 -14.11 2.71 -4.26
N ASP A 27 -13.95 1.71 -5.12
CA ASP A 27 -12.65 1.13 -5.40
C ASP A 27 -11.89 2.20 -6.18
N ASP A 28 -11.07 2.98 -5.49
CA ASP A 28 -9.90 3.61 -6.09
C ASP A 28 -9.13 2.49 -6.81
N ASP A 29 -9.26 2.32 -8.14
CA ASP A 29 -8.74 1.20 -8.95
C ASP A 29 -7.52 0.48 -8.34
N LEU A 30 -7.79 -0.43 -7.38
CA LEU A 30 -6.74 -1.03 -6.56
C LEU A 30 -6.07 -2.11 -7.39
N ILE A 31 -4.74 -2.12 -7.36
CA ILE A 31 -3.97 -3.14 -8.05
C ILE A 31 -3.71 -4.27 -7.06
N THR A 32 -4.63 -5.22 -7.08
CA THR A 32 -4.66 -6.38 -6.16
C THR A 32 -3.80 -7.56 -6.61
N LYS A 33 -3.45 -7.62 -7.90
CA LYS A 33 -2.48 -8.58 -8.42
C LYS A 33 -1.08 -8.20 -7.96
N GLN A 34 -0.25 -9.20 -7.67
CA GLN A 34 1.16 -8.97 -7.37
C GLN A 34 1.86 -8.30 -8.55
N ILE A 35 2.48 -7.15 -8.30
CA ILE A 35 3.35 -6.48 -9.26
C ILE A 35 4.79 -6.79 -8.87
N THR A 36 5.58 -7.27 -9.83
CA THR A 36 7.03 -7.43 -9.64
C THR A 36 7.76 -6.24 -10.26
N ILE A 37 8.58 -5.57 -9.46
CA ILE A 37 9.43 -4.46 -9.90
C ILE A 37 10.89 -4.88 -9.75
N LYS A 38 11.60 -4.89 -10.87
CA LYS A 38 13.06 -5.04 -10.89
C LYS A 38 13.71 -3.67 -10.80
N LEU A 39 14.60 -3.48 -9.84
CA LEU A 39 15.41 -2.28 -9.67
C LEU A 39 16.80 -2.52 -10.27
N ASP A 40 17.15 -1.73 -11.28
CA ASP A 40 18.48 -1.75 -11.89
C ASP A 40 19.50 -0.99 -11.02
N LYS A 41 19.00 -0.07 -10.18
CA LYS A 41 19.77 0.72 -9.22
C LYS A 41 18.91 1.00 -7.98
N ALA A 42 19.51 0.93 -6.80
CA ALA A 42 18.87 1.32 -5.55
C ALA A 42 18.46 2.81 -5.55
N GLY A 43 17.35 3.11 -4.90
CA GLY A 43 16.74 4.44 -4.79
C GLY A 43 15.83 4.83 -5.97
N THR A 44 15.56 3.90 -6.89
CA THR A 44 14.76 4.17 -8.11
C THR A 44 13.33 3.64 -8.06
N LEU A 45 12.90 3.03 -6.94
CA LEU A 45 11.52 2.58 -6.77
C LEU A 45 10.49 3.71 -6.97
N PRO A 46 10.66 4.93 -6.40
CA PRO A 46 9.70 6.02 -6.57
C PRO A 46 9.43 6.35 -8.05
N ASP A 47 10.49 6.32 -8.86
CA ASP A 47 10.44 6.62 -10.30
C ASP A 47 9.72 5.55 -11.12
N LYS A 48 9.67 4.29 -10.63
CA LYS A 48 9.01 3.17 -11.32
C LYS A 48 7.51 3.09 -11.00
N ILE A 49 7.11 3.38 -9.76
CA ILE A 49 5.71 3.28 -9.33
C ILE A 49 4.88 4.52 -9.67
N ARG A 50 5.49 5.72 -9.65
CA ARG A 50 4.87 7.02 -9.99
C ARG A 50 3.43 7.16 -9.49
N SER A 51 2.47 7.31 -10.40
CA SER A 51 1.05 7.53 -10.12
C SER A 51 0.34 6.34 -9.49
N LYS A 52 0.89 5.12 -9.61
CA LYS A 52 0.27 3.90 -9.09
C LYS A 52 0.63 3.64 -7.63
N LYS A 53 1.57 4.42 -7.07
CA LYS A 53 2.15 4.23 -5.73
C LYS A 53 1.12 3.83 -4.66
N TYR A 54 0.02 4.58 -4.54
CA TYR A 54 -0.97 4.35 -3.47
C TYR A 54 -1.99 3.25 -3.77
N ASN A 55 -2.09 2.76 -5.00
CA ASN A 55 -3.09 1.77 -5.41
C ASN A 55 -2.55 0.33 -5.38
N ILE A 56 -1.23 0.14 -5.30
CA ILE A 56 -0.60 -1.19 -5.27
C ILE A 56 -0.82 -1.81 -3.90
N THR A 57 -1.46 -2.98 -3.85
CA THR A 57 -1.65 -3.71 -2.59
C THR A 57 -0.68 -4.86 -2.41
N ASN A 58 -0.11 -5.39 -3.49
CA ASN A 58 0.84 -6.51 -3.46
C ASN A 58 2.06 -6.22 -4.36
N LEU A 59 3.21 -6.01 -3.73
CA LEU A 59 4.46 -5.65 -4.40
C LEU A 59 5.54 -6.71 -4.14
N LYS A 60 6.22 -7.14 -5.19
CA LYS A 60 7.49 -7.86 -5.14
C LYS A 60 8.62 -6.98 -5.67
N ILE A 61 9.73 -6.89 -4.96
CA ILE A 61 10.93 -6.16 -5.40
C ILE A 61 12.07 -7.14 -5.67
N ILE A 62 12.75 -6.95 -6.80
CA ILE A 62 13.95 -7.68 -7.18
C ILE A 62 15.08 -6.68 -7.40
N GLY A 63 16.24 -6.89 -6.78
CA GLY A 63 17.42 -6.03 -6.92
C GLY A 63 17.80 -5.30 -5.63
N GLU A 64 18.63 -4.27 -5.74
CA GLU A 64 19.14 -3.54 -4.58
C GLU A 64 18.17 -2.43 -4.14
N VAL A 65 17.92 -2.34 -2.83
CA VAL A 65 17.05 -1.34 -2.19
C VAL A 65 17.81 -0.52 -1.15
N ASN A 66 17.51 0.77 -1.06
CA ASN A 66 18.12 1.67 -0.07
C ASN A 66 17.09 2.58 0.61
N GLY A 67 17.55 3.56 1.39
CA GLY A 67 16.68 4.42 2.20
C GLY A 67 15.63 5.20 1.40
N THR A 68 15.94 5.64 0.18
CA THR A 68 14.97 6.31 -0.69
C THR A 68 13.84 5.37 -1.11
N ASP A 69 14.13 4.09 -1.39
CA ASP A 69 13.10 3.10 -1.70
C ASP A 69 12.24 2.78 -0.47
N TRP A 70 12.87 2.67 0.71
CA TRP A 70 12.18 2.45 1.97
C TRP A 70 11.19 3.56 2.31
N LYS A 71 11.54 4.82 2.03
CA LYS A 71 10.64 5.96 2.17
C LYS A 71 9.37 5.76 1.33
N ALA A 72 9.53 5.38 0.06
CA ALA A 72 8.40 5.13 -0.82
C ALA A 72 7.55 3.94 -0.35
N ILE A 73 8.17 2.82 0.06
CA ILE A 73 7.46 1.65 0.58
C ILE A 73 6.64 2.02 1.82
N ARG A 74 7.20 2.82 2.73
CA ARG A 74 6.50 3.29 3.94
C ARG A 74 5.26 4.11 3.57
N GLU A 75 5.41 5.04 2.62
CA GLU A 75 4.31 5.84 2.10
C GLU A 75 3.25 4.97 1.39
N MET A 76 3.65 3.86 0.75
CA MET A 76 2.73 2.87 0.18
C MET A 76 2.01 2.04 1.25
N ALA A 77 2.65 1.82 2.40
CA ALA A 77 2.10 1.06 3.53
C ALA A 77 1.21 1.93 4.47
N GLY A 78 0.95 3.19 4.11
CA GLY A 78 0.02 4.04 4.83
C GLY A 78 0.65 5.07 5.76
N SER A 79 1.98 5.26 5.75
CA SER A 79 2.65 6.24 6.62
C SER A 79 3.73 7.04 5.91
N ASP A 80 3.69 8.37 6.04
CA ASP A 80 4.67 9.24 5.41
C ASP A 80 5.96 9.34 6.24
N TRP A 81 6.84 10.24 5.80
CA TRP A 81 8.09 10.57 6.48
C TRP A 81 7.90 10.95 7.95
N TYR A 82 6.87 11.73 8.30
CA TYR A 82 6.61 12.20 9.66
C TYR A 82 5.85 11.18 10.52
N GLY A 83 5.38 10.09 9.92
CA GLY A 83 4.50 9.14 10.59
C GLY A 83 3.02 9.39 10.34
N GLU A 84 2.68 10.42 9.57
CA GLU A 84 1.30 10.77 9.26
C GLU A 84 0.69 9.77 8.27
N LYS A 85 -0.63 9.61 8.34
CA LYS A 85 -1.35 8.66 7.50
C LYS A 85 -1.29 9.08 6.02
N THR A 86 -0.99 8.14 5.13
CA THR A 86 -1.13 8.30 3.67
C THR A 86 -2.30 7.48 3.13
N ASN A 87 -2.63 7.68 1.85
CA ASN A 87 -3.59 6.86 1.11
C ASN A 87 -2.99 5.52 0.64
N GLY A 88 -1.83 5.11 1.16
CA GLY A 88 -1.17 3.88 0.76
C GLY A 88 -1.97 2.63 1.13
N ASN A 89 -2.10 1.69 0.17
CA ASN A 89 -2.86 0.45 0.31
C ASN A 89 -1.99 -0.82 0.27
N LEU A 90 -0.66 -0.70 0.39
CA LEU A 90 0.26 -1.84 0.36
C LEU A 90 0.04 -2.75 1.57
N SER A 91 -0.34 -4.00 1.30
CA SER A 91 -0.62 -5.01 2.32
C SER A 91 0.33 -6.21 2.26
N VAL A 92 0.90 -6.49 1.08
CA VAL A 92 1.87 -7.58 0.88
C VAL A 92 3.13 -7.03 0.23
N LEU A 93 4.27 -7.25 0.88
CA LEU A 93 5.59 -6.88 0.37
C LEU A 93 6.49 -8.12 0.34
N ASP A 94 6.87 -8.55 -0.86
CA ASP A 94 7.81 -9.63 -1.10
C ASP A 94 9.21 -9.07 -1.41
N LEU A 95 10.16 -9.37 -0.53
CA LEU A 95 11.57 -8.97 -0.61
C LEU A 95 12.51 -10.17 -0.77
N SER A 96 11.98 -11.35 -1.11
CA SER A 96 12.76 -12.60 -1.19
C SER A 96 13.97 -12.52 -2.12
N GLU A 97 13.93 -11.63 -3.12
CA GLU A 97 15.00 -11.39 -4.10
C GLU A 97 15.53 -9.94 -4.05
N ALA A 98 15.25 -9.24 -2.95
CA ALA A 98 15.78 -7.90 -2.71
C ALA A 98 17.03 -7.95 -1.82
N LYS A 99 17.97 -7.04 -2.06
CA LYS A 99 19.18 -6.87 -1.24
C LYS A 99 19.21 -5.45 -0.70
N VAL A 100 19.30 -5.32 0.62
CA VAL A 100 19.46 -4.00 1.26
C VAL A 100 20.89 -3.52 1.09
N VAL A 101 21.07 -2.31 0.60
CA VAL A 101 22.36 -1.63 0.47
C VAL A 101 22.35 -0.27 1.14
N SER A 102 23.53 0.24 1.46
CA SER A 102 23.68 1.60 2.00
C SER A 102 23.38 2.65 0.92
N GLY A 103 22.95 3.84 1.38
CA GLY A 103 22.67 5.00 0.54
C GLY A 103 21.20 5.40 0.52
N GLY A 104 20.91 6.38 -0.33
CA GLY A 104 19.60 7.04 -0.37
C GLY A 104 19.39 8.00 0.79
N ASP A 105 18.20 8.57 0.83
CA ASP A 105 17.75 9.43 1.92
C ASP A 105 17.34 8.59 3.13
N SER A 106 17.16 9.21 4.29
CA SER A 106 16.45 8.52 5.36
C SER A 106 15.04 8.13 4.90
N TYR A 107 14.40 7.20 5.59
CA TYR A 107 13.05 6.73 5.30
C TYR A 107 12.02 7.09 6.37
N CYS A 108 12.44 7.68 7.49
CA CYS A 108 11.55 8.16 8.53
C CYS A 108 12.15 9.35 9.28
N TYR A 109 11.27 10.25 9.71
CA TYR A 109 11.55 11.23 10.74
C TYR A 109 11.41 10.55 12.10
N ASP A 110 12.45 10.62 12.91
CA ASP A 110 12.33 10.37 14.34
C ASP A 110 13.17 11.43 15.05
N GLU A 111 12.52 12.23 15.90
CA GLU A 111 13.16 13.31 16.64
C GLU A 111 14.28 12.81 17.56
N ARG A 112 14.21 11.55 17.99
CA ARG A 112 15.24 10.89 18.81
C ARG A 112 16.51 10.61 18.01
N TYR A 113 16.46 10.62 16.68
CA TYR A 113 17.58 10.37 15.79
C TYR A 113 18.15 11.65 15.15
N LYS A 114 17.78 12.85 15.64
CA LYS A 114 18.43 14.11 15.22
C LYS A 114 19.95 14.10 15.45
N ASN A 115 20.46 13.24 16.34
CA ASN A 115 21.88 13.07 16.63
C ASN A 115 22.44 11.67 16.33
N ASP A 116 21.59 10.72 15.97
CA ASP A 116 22.03 9.35 15.67
C ASP A 116 22.06 9.17 14.15
N VAL A 117 23.18 9.59 13.57
CA VAL A 117 23.65 9.02 12.30
C VAL A 117 23.65 7.51 12.52
N PHE A 118 22.80 6.78 11.79
CA PHE A 118 22.83 5.31 11.76
C PHE A 118 24.21 4.85 11.24
N ARG A 119 25.17 4.82 12.16
CA ARG A 119 26.50 4.28 11.96
C ARG A 119 26.31 2.77 12.01
N TRP A 120 25.97 2.20 10.85
CA TRP A 120 26.00 0.77 10.63
C TRP A 120 27.41 0.26 10.92
N SER A 121 27.66 -0.13 12.17
CA SER A 121 28.85 -0.87 12.57
C SER A 121 28.61 -2.34 12.24
N TRP A 122 28.83 -2.72 10.98
CA TRP A 122 29.15 -4.11 10.69
C TRP A 122 30.55 -4.37 11.25
N ARG A 123 30.63 -5.06 12.40
CA ARG A 123 31.87 -5.74 12.78
C ARG A 123 31.93 -6.99 11.90
N VAL A 124 32.88 -6.97 10.97
CA VAL A 124 33.48 -8.19 10.41
C VAL A 124 34.50 -8.71 11.41
#